data_AF-A0A5C7I0H9-F1
#
_entry.id   AF-A0A5C7I0H9-F1
#
_cell.length_a   1.000
_cell.length_b   1.000
_cell.length_c   1.000
_cell.angle_alpha   90.00
_cell.angle_beta   90.00
_cell.angle_gamma   90.00
#
_symmetry.space_group_name_H-M   'P 1'
#
loop_
_entity.id
_entity.type
_entity.pdbx_description
1 polymer ?
#
loop_
_entity_poly.entity_id
_entity_poly.type
_entity_poly.pdbx_seq_one_letter_code
_entity_poly.pdbx_strand_id
1 'polypeptide(L)'
;MGSVEEERSLLEEGLTQLLEFALCYLEKSKFHSDDFTMQEELIYLILQFLDEENFKETLHKLELETKVYFDMDYVVECMINRKWDHVEKYLSAFTKMDDNRYSMDVFSRIQKQKHFEAVYRQEKHPSNPEKGHECDATILKMLLEENPILQEKLKFPSIDKSRLKKLIKQAHEGRSSPALNGDGVPKNRKEIL
;
A
#
# COMPACT_ATOMS: atom_id res chain seq x y z
N MET A 1 7.69 -12.95 30.16
CA MET A 1 7.79 -11.66 29.45
C MET A 1 8.64 -11.77 28.18
N GLY A 2 9.75 -12.53 28.15
CA GLY A 2 10.62 -12.62 26.96
C GLY A 2 10.04 -13.21 25.67
N SER A 3 9.03 -14.09 25.72
CA SER A 3 8.52 -14.78 24.51
C SER A 3 7.77 -13.88 23.52
N VAL A 4 7.07 -12.84 23.99
CA VAL A 4 6.26 -11.97 23.12
C VAL A 4 7.12 -10.86 22.49
N GLU A 5 8.16 -10.42 23.20
CA GLU A 5 9.15 -9.47 22.67
C GLU A 5 10.08 -10.12 21.65
N GLU A 6 10.46 -11.38 21.84
CA GLU A 6 11.20 -12.15 20.82
C GLU A 6 10.37 -12.39 19.56
N GLU A 7 9.09 -12.78 19.70
CA GLU A 7 8.20 -12.95 18.53
C GLU A 7 7.98 -11.62 17.78
N ARG A 8 7.84 -10.50 18.49
CA ARG A 8 7.76 -9.17 17.87
C ARG A 8 9.05 -8.77 17.17
N SER A 9 10.19 -9.03 17.79
CA SER A 9 11.50 -8.76 17.19
C SER A 9 11.71 -9.56 15.90
N LEU A 10 11.33 -10.84 15.91
CA LEU A 10 11.43 -11.70 14.72
C LEU A 10 10.48 -11.26 13.59
N LEU A 11 9.29 -10.75 13.95
CA LEU A 11 8.36 -10.17 13.00
C LEU A 11 8.88 -8.85 12.40
N GLU A 12 9.44 -7.96 13.23
CA GLU A 12 10.05 -6.71 12.75
C GLU A 12 11.27 -6.97 11.86
N GLU A 13 12.11 -7.94 12.24
CA GLU A 13 13.28 -8.33 11.46
C GLU A 13 12.88 -9.00 10.14
N GLY A 14 11.83 -9.84 10.15
CA GLY A 14 11.25 -10.43 8.94
C GLY A 14 10.61 -9.39 8.01
N LEU A 15 9.91 -8.41 8.56
CA LEU A 15 9.34 -7.29 7.79
C LEU A 15 10.45 -6.41 7.19
N THR A 16 11.52 -6.16 7.93
CA THR A 16 12.69 -5.40 7.47
C THR A 16 13.39 -6.13 6.33
N GLN A 17 13.63 -7.44 6.47
CA GLN A 17 14.22 -8.25 5.40
C GLN A 17 13.31 -8.33 4.16
N LEU A 18 11.99 -8.38 4.34
CA LEU A 18 11.04 -8.34 3.23
C LEU A 18 11.09 -6.99 2.50
N LEU A 19 11.18 -5.89 3.25
CA LEU A 19 11.31 -4.54 2.71
C LEU A 19 12.65 -4.36 1.98
N GLU A 20 13.76 -4.79 2.57
CA GLU A 20 15.09 -4.75 1.96
C GLU A 20 15.16 -5.59 0.68
N PHE A 21 14.53 -6.78 0.70
CA PHE A 21 14.43 -7.62 -0.49
C PHE A 21 13.58 -6.96 -1.57
N ALA A 22 12.44 -6.38 -1.21
CA ALA A 22 11.58 -5.64 -2.14
C ALA A 22 12.32 -4.43 -2.74
N LEU A 23 13.02 -3.64 -1.93
CA LEU A 23 13.81 -2.49 -2.37
C LEU A 23 14.98 -2.91 -3.28
N CYS A 24 15.71 -3.98 -2.93
CA CYS A 24 16.79 -4.53 -3.75
C CYS A 24 16.29 -5.06 -5.10
N TYR A 25 15.11 -5.67 -5.12
CA TYR A 25 14.46 -6.13 -6.35
C TYR A 25 14.02 -4.94 -7.22
N LEU A 26 13.48 -3.88 -6.62
CA LEU A 26 13.10 -2.63 -7.28
C LEU A 26 14.32 -1.85 -7.84
N GLU A 27 15.49 -1.94 -7.20
CA GLU A 27 16.72 -1.34 -7.74
C GLU A 27 17.29 -2.11 -8.93
N LYS A 28 17.15 -3.45 -8.95
CA LYS A 28 17.70 -4.32 -10.01
C LYS A 28 16.86 -4.35 -11.29
N SER A 29 15.58 -4.03 -11.24
CA SER A 29 14.66 -4.09 -12.40
C SER A 29 14.73 -2.89 -13.35
N LYS A 30 15.55 -1.88 -13.07
CA LYS A 30 15.73 -0.68 -13.93
C LYS A 30 16.25 -0.95 -15.37
N PHE A 31 16.36 -2.21 -15.80
CA PHE A 31 16.98 -2.60 -17.08
C PHE A 31 16.10 -3.37 -18.08
N HIS A 32 14.85 -3.75 -17.77
CA HIS A 32 14.00 -4.47 -18.74
C HIS A 32 12.56 -3.94 -18.78
N SER A 33 12.07 -3.63 -19.99
CA SER A 33 10.79 -2.95 -20.24
C SER A 33 9.54 -3.79 -19.99
N ASP A 34 9.66 -5.11 -19.81
CA ASP A 34 8.55 -6.02 -19.48
C ASP A 34 8.43 -6.31 -17.97
N ASP A 35 9.33 -5.77 -17.13
CA ASP A 35 9.52 -6.14 -15.71
C ASP A 35 8.66 -5.30 -14.73
N PHE A 36 8.06 -4.19 -15.19
CA PHE A 36 7.23 -3.31 -14.36
C PHE A 36 5.94 -4.00 -13.86
N THR A 37 5.36 -4.92 -14.64
CA THR A 37 4.10 -5.58 -14.32
C THR A 37 4.23 -6.59 -13.18
N MET A 38 5.32 -7.37 -13.13
CA MET A 38 5.56 -8.36 -12.07
C MET A 38 5.83 -7.71 -10.71
N GLN A 39 6.51 -6.55 -10.71
CA GLN A 39 6.78 -5.79 -9.49
C GLN A 39 5.53 -5.18 -8.90
N GLU A 40 4.70 -4.55 -9.74
CA GLU A 40 3.42 -4.01 -9.30
C GLU A 40 2.50 -5.12 -8.78
N GLU A 41 2.41 -6.26 -9.47
CA GLU A 41 1.65 -7.42 -9.00
C GLU A 41 2.05 -7.87 -7.59
N LEU A 42 3.37 -7.97 -7.32
CA LEU A 42 3.86 -8.31 -6.00
C LEU A 42 3.50 -7.25 -4.95
N ILE A 43 3.64 -5.96 -5.29
CA ILE A 43 3.27 -4.86 -4.39
C ILE A 43 1.77 -4.92 -4.07
N TYR A 44 0.91 -5.14 -5.06
CA TYR A 44 -0.53 -5.27 -4.82
C TYR A 44 -0.89 -6.49 -3.95
N LEU A 45 -0.18 -7.61 -4.10
CA LEU A 45 -0.33 -8.76 -3.21
C LEU A 45 0.06 -8.44 -1.76
N ILE A 46 1.11 -7.65 -1.57
CA ILE A 46 1.53 -7.19 -0.24
C ILE A 46 0.52 -6.19 0.33
N LEU A 47 0.10 -5.19 -0.45
CA LEU A 47 -0.93 -4.21 -0.05
C LEU A 47 -2.21 -4.90 0.40
N GLN A 48 -2.69 -5.90 -0.38
CA GLN A 48 -3.85 -6.69 0.00
C GLN A 48 -3.63 -7.43 1.33
N PHE A 49 -2.47 -8.06 1.51
CA PHE A 49 -2.16 -8.74 2.76
C PHE A 49 -2.13 -7.78 3.96
N LEU A 50 -1.52 -6.61 3.81
CA LEU A 50 -1.48 -5.59 4.86
C LEU A 50 -2.89 -5.10 5.22
N ASP A 51 -3.77 -4.97 4.23
CA ASP A 51 -5.17 -4.61 4.44
C ASP A 51 -5.93 -5.68 5.23
N GLU A 52 -5.81 -6.95 4.81
CA GLU A 52 -6.45 -8.10 5.47
C GLU A 52 -6.02 -8.27 6.93
N GLU A 53 -4.74 -7.99 7.23
CA GLU A 53 -4.19 -8.04 8.59
C GLU A 53 -4.36 -6.74 9.39
N ASN A 54 -4.96 -5.70 8.79
CA ASN A 54 -5.17 -4.37 9.39
C ASN A 54 -3.88 -3.58 9.71
N PHE A 55 -2.78 -3.81 8.99
CA PHE A 55 -1.54 -3.07 9.11
C PHE A 55 -1.58 -1.73 8.36
N LYS A 56 -2.53 -0.86 8.72
CA LYS A 56 -2.85 0.38 8.00
C LYS A 56 -1.67 1.36 7.86
N GLU A 57 -0.86 1.53 8.90
CA GLU A 57 0.30 2.43 8.82
C GLU A 57 1.35 1.94 7.81
N THR A 58 1.66 0.64 7.85
CA THR A 58 2.59 0.01 6.89
C THR A 58 2.03 0.04 5.48
N LEU A 59 0.73 -0.20 5.32
CA LEU A 59 0.02 -0.14 4.05
C LEU A 59 0.19 1.24 3.40
N HIS A 60 -0.16 2.32 4.10
CA HIS A 60 -0.05 3.66 3.53
C HIS A 60 1.40 4.12 3.35
N LYS A 61 2.37 3.65 4.17
CA LYS A 61 3.79 3.89 3.91
C LYS A 61 4.23 3.24 2.60
N LEU A 62 3.84 1.99 2.36
CA LEU A 62 4.18 1.28 1.12
C LEU A 62 3.55 1.96 -0.09
N GLU A 63 2.30 2.44 0.00
CA GLU A 63 1.66 3.26 -1.04
C GLU A 63 2.47 4.51 -1.38
N LEU A 64 2.98 5.23 -0.36
CA LEU A 64 3.75 6.45 -0.57
C LEU A 64 5.13 6.19 -1.19
N GLU A 65 5.80 5.11 -0.80
CA GLU A 65 7.12 4.75 -1.29
C GLU A 65 7.06 4.24 -2.73
N THR A 66 6.11 3.35 -3.02
CA THR A 66 5.98 2.69 -4.32
C THR A 66 5.19 3.51 -5.33
N LYS A 67 4.23 4.31 -4.84
CA LYS A 67 3.32 5.15 -5.63
C LYS A 67 2.50 4.36 -6.65
N VAL A 68 2.33 3.05 -6.47
CA VAL A 68 1.59 2.22 -7.43
C VAL A 68 0.08 2.42 -7.32
N TYR A 69 -0.40 2.70 -6.11
CA TYR A 69 -1.81 2.86 -5.79
C TYR A 69 -2.04 4.12 -4.97
N PHE A 70 -3.12 4.83 -5.26
CA PHE A 70 -3.59 6.00 -4.53
C PHE A 70 -4.89 5.64 -3.82
N ASP A 71 -4.86 5.57 -2.49
CA ASP A 71 -6.04 5.27 -1.68
C ASP A 71 -6.90 6.54 -1.49
N MET A 72 -7.91 6.68 -2.34
CA MET A 72 -8.88 7.78 -2.27
C MET A 72 -9.68 7.73 -0.96
N ASP A 73 -10.04 6.54 -0.49
CA ASP A 73 -10.89 6.39 0.70
C ASP A 73 -10.12 6.83 1.96
N TYR A 74 -8.84 6.46 2.06
CA TYR A 74 -7.95 6.95 3.12
C TYR A 74 -7.83 8.48 3.12
N VAL A 75 -7.67 9.09 1.95
CA VAL A 75 -7.54 10.54 1.82
C VAL A 75 -8.83 11.25 2.22
N VAL A 76 -9.98 10.76 1.78
CA VAL A 76 -11.31 11.28 2.15
C VAL A 76 -11.55 11.11 3.65
N GLU A 77 -11.21 9.96 4.23
CA GLU A 77 -11.29 9.74 5.68
C GLU A 77 -10.42 10.76 6.44
N CYS A 78 -9.19 11.01 5.97
CA CYS A 78 -8.32 12.02 6.57
C CYS A 78 -8.90 13.44 6.47
N MET A 79 -9.55 13.80 5.36
CA MET A 79 -10.24 15.08 5.19
C MET A 79 -11.41 15.23 6.18
N ILE A 80 -12.26 14.21 6.30
CA ILE A 80 -13.40 14.20 7.24
C ILE A 80 -12.91 14.35 8.68
N ASN A 81 -11.83 13.65 9.03
CA ASN A 81 -11.21 13.70 10.35
C ASN A 81 -10.33 14.95 10.59
N ARG A 82 -10.31 15.92 9.66
CA ARG A 82 -9.50 17.16 9.72
C ARG A 82 -8.00 16.92 9.93
N LYS A 83 -7.49 15.77 9.46
CA LYS A 83 -6.07 15.42 9.50
C LYS A 83 -5.35 16.01 8.29
N TRP A 84 -5.41 17.33 8.12
CA TRP A 84 -4.90 18.03 6.93
C TRP A 84 -3.41 17.81 6.68
N ASP A 85 -2.61 17.65 7.73
CA ASP A 85 -1.18 17.34 7.58
C ASP A 85 -0.95 15.95 6.97
N HIS A 86 -1.83 14.98 7.26
CA HIS A 86 -1.74 13.65 6.68
C HIS A 86 -2.18 13.68 5.21
N VAL A 87 -3.26 14.41 4.90
CA VAL A 87 -3.72 14.62 3.51
C VAL A 87 -2.61 15.25 2.68
N GLU A 88 -2.03 16.35 3.14
CA GLU A 88 -0.98 17.07 2.41
C GLU A 88 0.27 16.20 2.22
N LYS A 89 0.72 15.50 3.27
CA LYS A 89 1.85 14.56 3.19
C LYS A 89 1.56 13.45 2.17
N TYR A 90 0.37 12.85 2.22
CA TYR A 90 0.01 11.75 1.33
C TYR A 90 -0.03 12.21 -0.14
N LEU A 91 -0.75 13.30 -0.42
CA LEU A 91 -0.85 13.90 -1.76
C LEU A 91 0.53 14.26 -2.35
N SER A 92 1.42 14.80 -1.52
CA SER A 92 2.76 15.24 -1.97
C SER A 92 3.65 14.11 -2.53
N ALA A 93 3.36 12.85 -2.20
CA ALA A 93 4.07 11.72 -2.78
C ALA A 93 3.68 11.47 -4.25
N PHE A 94 2.44 11.80 -4.63
CA PHE A 94 1.88 11.53 -5.95
C PHE A 94 1.88 12.76 -6.86
N THR A 95 1.66 13.95 -6.32
CA THR A 95 1.63 15.19 -7.09
C THR A 95 2.07 16.41 -6.28
N LYS A 96 2.51 17.44 -6.98
CA LYS A 96 2.94 18.74 -6.46
C LYS A 96 1.98 19.83 -6.91
N MET A 97 2.04 20.97 -6.21
CA MET A 97 1.18 22.12 -6.48
C MET A 97 1.32 22.67 -7.91
N ASP A 98 2.50 22.53 -8.51
CA ASP A 98 2.86 23.06 -9.83
C ASP A 98 2.70 22.05 -10.98
N ASP A 99 2.29 20.81 -10.70
CA ASP A 99 2.18 19.78 -11.73
C ASP A 99 1.05 20.06 -12.73
N ASN A 100 -0.12 20.46 -12.24
CA ASN A 100 -1.28 20.79 -13.08
C ASN A 100 -2.33 21.60 -12.29
N ARG A 101 -3.35 22.08 -13.01
CA ARG A 101 -4.44 22.89 -12.44
C ARG A 101 -5.24 22.20 -11.34
N TYR A 102 -5.45 20.88 -11.42
CA TYR A 102 -6.18 20.13 -10.41
C TYR A 102 -5.36 20.03 -9.13
N SER A 103 -4.06 19.72 -9.25
CA SER A 103 -3.13 19.71 -8.11
C SER A 103 -3.04 21.08 -7.45
N MET A 104 -2.87 22.15 -8.24
CA MET A 104 -2.87 23.53 -7.74
C MET A 104 -4.15 23.85 -6.95
N ASP A 105 -5.32 23.52 -7.50
CA ASP A 105 -6.61 23.78 -6.85
C ASP A 105 -6.78 23.00 -5.55
N VAL A 106 -6.39 21.72 -5.52
CA VAL A 106 -6.44 20.87 -4.33
C VAL A 106 -5.55 21.43 -3.22
N PHE A 107 -4.26 21.67 -3.50
CA PHE A 107 -3.32 22.20 -2.51
C PHE A 107 -3.73 23.59 -2.01
N SER A 108 -4.18 24.47 -2.91
CA SER A 108 -4.64 25.81 -2.54
C SER A 108 -5.84 25.75 -1.59
N ARG A 109 -6.79 24.83 -1.81
CA ARG A 109 -7.96 24.65 -0.95
C ARG A 109 -7.58 24.08 0.42
N ILE A 110 -6.69 23.07 0.46
CA ILE A 110 -6.18 22.50 1.71
C ILE A 110 -5.46 23.57 2.54
N GLN A 111 -4.59 24.36 1.93
CA GLN A 111 -3.85 25.42 2.63
C GLN A 111 -4.77 26.51 3.17
N LYS A 112 -5.78 26.94 2.39
CA LYS A 112 -6.80 27.89 2.85
C LYS A 112 -7.56 27.35 4.05
N GLN A 113 -7.99 26.09 4.01
CA GLN A 113 -8.69 25.45 5.12
C GLN A 113 -7.82 25.36 6.38
N LYS A 114 -6.55 24.95 6.26
CA LYS A 114 -5.60 24.90 7.38
C LYS A 114 -5.43 26.28 8.02
N HIS A 115 -5.26 27.32 7.20
CA HIS A 115 -5.15 28.70 7.68
C HIS A 115 -6.44 29.16 8.37
N PHE A 116 -7.61 28.91 7.77
CA PHE A 116 -8.91 29.25 8.34
C PHE A 116 -9.12 28.59 9.71
N GLU A 117 -8.82 27.30 9.85
CA GLU A 117 -8.94 26.58 11.13
C GLU A 117 -7.95 27.06 12.20
N ALA A 118 -6.77 27.54 11.80
CA ALA A 118 -5.80 28.12 12.73
C ALA A 118 -6.28 29.47 13.26
N VAL A 119 -6.82 30.33 12.39
CA VAL A 119 -7.41 31.62 12.76
C VAL A 119 -8.67 31.41 13.61
N TYR A 120 -9.58 30.53 13.20
CA TYR A 120 -10.82 30.23 13.93
C TYR A 120 -10.56 29.71 15.35
N ARG A 121 -9.50 28.93 15.56
CA ARG A 121 -9.12 28.47 16.92
C ARG A 121 -8.69 29.59 17.86
N GLN A 122 -8.19 30.71 17.34
CA GLN A 122 -7.78 31.86 18.14
C GLN A 122 -8.99 32.73 18.55
N GLU A 123 -10.03 32.75 17.73
CA GLU A 123 -11.29 33.43 18.01
C GLU A 123 -12.20 32.51 18.84
N LYS A 124 -12.15 32.60 20.18
CA LYS A 124 -12.92 31.78 21.14
C LYS A 124 -14.46 31.88 21.00
N HIS A 125 -15.06 31.37 19.93
CA HIS A 125 -16.51 31.23 19.77
C HIS A 125 -16.91 29.75 19.62
N PRO A 126 -17.10 29.01 20.75
CA PRO A 126 -17.37 27.57 20.73
C PRO A 126 -18.83 27.20 20.38
N SER A 127 -19.59 28.10 19.74
CA SER A 127 -21.03 27.90 19.55
C SER A 127 -21.38 26.99 18.38
N ASN A 128 -20.45 26.66 17.46
CA ASN A 128 -20.70 25.62 16.46
C ASN A 128 -19.43 25.03 15.81
N PRO A 129 -18.90 23.87 16.29
CA PRO A 129 -17.72 23.23 15.70
C PRO A 129 -17.95 22.77 14.24
N GLU A 130 -19.20 22.63 13.80
CA GLU A 130 -19.56 22.21 12.44
C GLU A 130 -19.44 23.35 11.40
N LYS A 131 -19.35 24.62 11.82
CA LYS A 131 -19.22 25.76 10.91
C LYS A 131 -17.78 26.06 10.46
N GLY A 132 -16.83 25.21 10.85
CA GLY A 132 -15.41 25.38 10.54
C GLY A 132 -14.97 24.89 9.15
N HIS A 133 -15.88 24.41 8.30
CA HIS A 133 -15.56 23.80 7.01
C HIS A 133 -15.88 24.75 5.86
N GLU A 134 -14.86 25.35 5.24
CA GLU A 134 -15.01 26.04 3.97
C GLU A 134 -14.81 25.05 2.80
N CYS A 135 -13.91 24.08 2.94
CA CYS A 135 -13.69 23.06 1.91
C CYS A 135 -14.58 21.82 2.10
N ASP A 136 -15.38 21.53 1.09
CA ASP A 136 -16.15 20.29 0.98
C ASP A 136 -15.23 19.15 0.50
N ALA A 137 -15.14 18.07 1.29
CA ALA A 137 -14.39 16.86 0.94
C ALA A 137 -14.85 16.28 -0.41
N THR A 138 -16.12 16.47 -0.77
CA THR A 138 -16.69 16.08 -2.06
C THR A 138 -16.02 16.82 -3.21
N ILE A 139 -15.80 18.13 -3.07
CA ILE A 139 -15.15 18.95 -4.11
C ILE A 139 -13.68 18.52 -4.27
N LEU A 140 -12.98 18.29 -3.16
CA LEU A 140 -11.59 17.82 -3.21
C LEU A 140 -11.48 16.44 -3.83
N LYS A 141 -12.39 15.52 -3.48
CA LYS A 141 -12.49 14.19 -4.09
C LYS A 141 -12.68 14.29 -5.61
N MET A 142 -13.62 15.10 -6.08
CA MET A 142 -13.84 15.31 -7.51
C MET A 142 -12.59 15.86 -8.22
N LEU A 143 -11.88 16.82 -7.61
CA LEU A 143 -10.64 17.35 -8.20
C LEU A 143 -9.52 16.30 -8.28
N LEU A 144 -9.42 15.41 -7.29
CA LEU A 144 -8.46 14.31 -7.28
C LEU A 144 -8.84 13.23 -8.30
N GLU A 145 -10.12 12.92 -8.42
CA GLU A 145 -10.65 11.97 -9.42
C GLU A 145 -10.48 12.44 -10.86
N GLU A 146 -10.38 13.74 -11.10
CA GLU A 146 -10.15 14.33 -12.43
C GLU A 146 -8.66 14.64 -12.67
N ASN A 147 -7.78 14.37 -11.71
CA ASN A 147 -6.36 14.68 -11.84
C ASN A 147 -5.68 13.66 -12.77
N PRO A 148 -5.07 14.09 -13.90
CA PRO A 148 -4.47 13.19 -14.87
C PRO A 148 -3.34 12.32 -14.29
N ILE A 149 -2.61 12.81 -13.29
CA ILE A 149 -1.50 12.08 -12.66
C ILE A 149 -2.00 10.91 -11.81
N LEU A 150 -3.23 11.00 -11.30
CA LEU A 150 -3.79 9.99 -10.41
C LEU A 150 -4.57 8.91 -11.15
N GLN A 151 -5.01 9.16 -12.39
CA GLN A 151 -5.96 8.29 -13.12
C GLN A 151 -5.58 6.80 -13.11
N GLU A 152 -4.31 6.50 -13.38
CA GLU A 152 -3.83 5.13 -13.48
C GLU A 152 -3.63 4.46 -12.11
N LYS A 153 -3.74 5.22 -11.02
CA LYS A 153 -3.44 4.79 -9.65
C LYS A 153 -4.69 4.66 -8.76
N LEU A 154 -5.86 5.05 -9.26
CA LEU A 154 -7.12 5.05 -8.49
C LEU A 154 -7.81 3.69 -8.45
N LYS A 155 -7.39 2.72 -9.27
CA LYS A 155 -8.05 1.41 -9.36
C LYS A 155 -7.16 0.32 -8.79
N PHE A 156 -7.62 -0.27 -7.69
CA PHE A 156 -6.99 -1.46 -7.15
C PHE A 156 -7.33 -2.68 -8.06
N PRO A 157 -6.34 -3.51 -8.44
CA PRO A 157 -6.59 -4.68 -9.26
C PRO A 157 -7.45 -5.73 -8.54
N SER A 158 -8.25 -6.48 -9.28
CA SER A 158 -9.07 -7.55 -8.72
C SER A 158 -8.19 -8.74 -8.31
N ILE A 159 -7.90 -8.87 -7.02
CA ILE A 159 -7.13 -9.98 -6.45
C ILE A 159 -8.00 -10.78 -5.49
N ASP A 160 -7.93 -12.11 -5.59
CA ASP A 160 -8.63 -13.01 -4.66
C ASP A 160 -8.16 -12.80 -3.22
N LYS A 161 -9.06 -12.88 -2.25
CA LYS A 161 -8.68 -12.81 -0.84
C LYS A 161 -7.60 -13.82 -0.47
N SER A 162 -6.67 -13.36 0.35
CA SER A 162 -5.52 -14.11 0.88
C SER A 162 -4.67 -14.76 -0.22
N ARG A 163 -4.60 -14.13 -1.41
CA ARG A 163 -3.84 -14.66 -2.54
C ARG A 163 -2.37 -14.89 -2.19
N LEU A 164 -1.74 -13.92 -1.53
CA LEU A 164 -0.34 -14.03 -1.12
C LEU A 164 -0.10 -15.23 -0.20
N LYS A 165 -0.95 -15.41 0.82
CA LYS A 165 -0.87 -16.57 1.73
C LYS A 165 -0.99 -17.90 0.99
N LYS A 166 -1.91 -18.00 0.02
CA LYS A 166 -2.08 -19.20 -0.82
C LYS A 166 -0.85 -19.49 -1.66
N LEU A 167 -0.25 -18.48 -2.29
CA LEU A 167 0.95 -18.62 -3.10
C LEU A 167 2.15 -19.10 -2.26
N ILE A 168 2.35 -18.51 -1.06
CA ILE A 168 3.40 -18.93 -0.13
C ILE A 168 3.19 -20.39 0.31
N LYS A 169 1.95 -20.77 0.64
CA LYS A 169 1.61 -22.14 1.03
C LYS A 169 1.93 -23.13 -0.10
N GLN A 170 1.51 -22.84 -1.33
CA GLN A 170 1.81 -23.68 -2.50
C GLN A 170 3.32 -23.81 -2.75
N ALA A 171 4.06 -22.71 -2.63
CA ALA A 171 5.51 -22.72 -2.80
C ALA A 171 6.23 -23.56 -1.74
N HIS A 172 5.69 -23.62 -0.52
CA HIS A 172 6.19 -24.47 0.55
C HIS A 172 5.84 -25.94 0.30
N GLU A 173 4.59 -26.25 -0.04
CA GLU A 173 4.11 -27.61 -0.31
C GLU A 173 4.83 -28.23 -1.52
N GLY A 174 5.07 -27.47 -2.59
CA GLY A 174 5.82 -27.91 -3.77
C GLY A 174 7.28 -28.26 -3.49
N ARG A 175 7.88 -27.72 -2.42
CA ARG A 175 9.23 -28.09 -1.97
C ARG A 175 9.24 -29.30 -1.05
N SER A 176 8.11 -29.62 -0.43
CA SER A 176 7.94 -30.74 0.50
C SER A 176 7.51 -32.03 -0.20
N SER A 177 7.27 -32.02 -1.52
CA SER A 177 7.12 -33.26 -2.30
C SER A 177 8.46 -34.01 -2.34
N PRO A 178 8.53 -35.25 -1.86
CA PRO A 178 9.74 -36.05 -2.00
C PRO A 178 9.98 -36.30 -3.48
N ALA A 179 11.17 -35.96 -3.96
CA ALA A 179 11.66 -36.45 -5.23
C ALA A 179 11.43 -37.97 -5.26
N LEU A 180 10.62 -38.45 -6.19
CA LEU A 180 10.61 -39.86 -6.53
C LEU A 180 12.04 -40.18 -6.97
N ASN A 181 12.79 -40.83 -6.08
CA ASN A 181 14.05 -41.43 -6.44
C ASN A 181 13.76 -42.42 -7.56
N GLY A 182 14.22 -42.07 -8.75
CA GLY A 182 14.17 -42.92 -9.91
C GLY A 182 15.04 -44.13 -9.67
N ASP A 183 14.39 -45.25 -9.38
CA ASP A 183 14.91 -46.57 -9.75
C ASP A 183 13.86 -47.23 -10.64
N GLY A 184 13.88 -46.81 -11.92
CA GLY A 184 13.25 -47.51 -13.02
C GLY A 184 13.98 -48.81 -13.32
N VAL A 185 13.92 -49.79 -12.41
CA VAL A 185 14.41 -51.15 -12.64
C VAL A 185 13.25 -52.13 -12.51
N PRO A 186 12.84 -52.81 -13.60
CA PRO A 186 11.92 -53.92 -13.48
C PRO A 186 12.68 -55.08 -12.82
N LYS A 187 12.31 -55.43 -11.59
CA LYS A 187 12.78 -56.65 -10.93
C LYS A 187 12.13 -57.86 -11.60
N ASN A 188 12.68 -58.27 -12.73
CA ASN A 188 12.45 -59.60 -13.28
C ASN A 188 13.53 -60.56 -12.77
N ARG A 189 13.03 -61.61 -12.09
CA ARG A 189 13.48 -63.00 -12.20
C ARG A 189 14.91 -63.36 -11.72
N LYS A 190 14.96 -63.99 -10.54
CA LYS A 190 15.69 -65.25 -10.32
C LYS A 190 14.88 -66.18 -9.41
N GLU A 191 14.16 -67.10 -10.05
CA GLU A 191 14.25 -68.57 -9.85
C GLU A 191 15.56 -68.97 -9.10
N ILE A 192 15.63 -69.82 -8.06
CA ILE A 192 15.11 -71.17 -7.80
C ILE A 192 15.32 -71.49 -6.29
N LEU A 193 14.79 -72.64 -5.84
CA LEU A 193 15.34 -73.48 -4.75
C LEU A 193 16.86 -73.34 -4.51
#